data_AF-A0A2M7N7M6-F1
#
_entry.id   AF-A0A2M7N7M6-F1
#
_cell.length_a   1.000
_cell.length_b   1.000
_cell.length_c   1.000
_cell.angle_alpha   90.00
_cell.angle_beta   90.00
_cell.angle_gamma   90.00
#
_symmetry.space_group_name_H-M   'P 1'
#
loop_
_entity.id
_entity.type
_entity.pdbx_description
1 polymer ?
#
loop_
_entity_poly.entity_id
_entity_poly.type
_entity_poly.pdbx_seq_one_letter_code
_entity_poly.pdbx_strand_id
1 'polypeptide(L)'
;QESDPHPHANGPAIVDDAWLSSGRADLWHSKAARGGAVTSATGTGITVDPVSHNVTAGTFSMIGYVDDTYCDVWSGTNGEDGGRYGDAGTAAASHNRIADKSRPKWMETNPTDFADAMFITQSEIDGGECVGNATTGVSDAEAALYWPKYDTLNAVICERIHAVPTGSRGDISIGAVWSNGTWKAEIKRQLNTTNADDINFTDLAIEYLFNVAEFDNSRHGYEHRCSESKYLKFIP
;
A
#
# COMPACT_ATOMS: atom_id res chain seq x y z
N GLN A 1 10.64 33.42 15.88
CA GLN A 1 11.07 32.03 15.68
C GLN A 1 10.31 31.25 16.72
N GLU A 2 9.17 30.68 16.34
CA GLU A 2 8.46 29.78 17.24
C GLU A 2 9.33 28.54 17.43
N SER A 3 9.51 28.11 18.68
CA SER A 3 10.27 26.92 19.00
C SER A 3 9.54 25.73 18.39
N ASP A 4 10.13 25.16 17.34
CA ASP A 4 9.69 23.91 16.77
C ASP A 4 9.75 22.83 17.88
N PRO A 5 8.61 22.28 18.33
CA PRO A 5 8.58 21.27 19.38
C PRO A 5 9.12 19.91 18.91
N HIS A 6 9.59 19.81 17.66
CA HIS A 6 10.07 18.57 17.08
C HIS A 6 11.36 18.04 17.74
N PRO A 7 11.38 16.79 18.23
CA PRO A 7 12.55 16.19 18.86
C PRO A 7 13.76 16.00 17.92
N HIS A 8 13.57 16.10 16.60
CA HIS A 8 14.62 15.81 15.61
C HIS A 8 15.09 17.00 14.77
N ALA A 9 14.82 18.25 15.20
CA ALA A 9 15.50 19.42 14.62
C ALA A 9 17.05 19.38 14.74
N ASN A 10 17.63 18.34 15.38
CA ASN A 10 19.05 18.21 15.71
C ASN A 10 19.75 16.95 15.14
N GLY A 11 19.23 16.26 14.09
CA GLY A 11 19.86 15.04 13.55
C GLY A 11 19.77 14.86 12.03
N PRO A 12 20.75 14.19 11.36
CA PRO A 12 20.83 14.05 9.90
C PRO A 12 20.00 12.89 9.31
N ALA A 13 19.02 12.35 10.03
CA ALA A 13 18.20 11.26 9.50
C ALA A 13 17.15 11.82 8.53
N ILE A 14 17.04 11.20 7.35
CA ILE A 14 15.90 11.41 6.45
C ILE A 14 14.68 10.83 7.18
N VAL A 15 13.71 11.68 7.53
CA VAL A 15 12.50 11.25 8.24
C VAL A 15 11.32 11.31 7.29
N ASP A 16 10.57 10.22 7.22
CA ASP A 16 9.32 10.11 6.45
C ASP A 16 8.14 10.61 7.32
N ASP A 17 8.24 11.84 7.82
CA ASP A 17 7.24 12.43 8.71
C ASP A 17 6.28 13.33 7.93
N ALA A 18 4.99 13.20 8.22
CA ALA A 18 3.95 14.14 7.79
C ALA A 18 3.11 14.54 9.00
N TRP A 19 2.90 15.85 9.18
CA TRP A 19 2.08 16.42 10.25
C TRP A 19 1.52 17.78 9.84
N LEU A 20 0.47 18.22 10.54
CA LEU A 20 -0.16 19.53 10.35
C LEU A 20 0.09 20.44 11.54
N SER A 21 0.28 21.74 11.31
CA SER A 21 0.36 22.71 12.42
C SER A 21 -0.97 22.87 13.17
N SER A 22 -2.09 22.57 12.50
CA SER A 22 -3.43 22.51 13.09
C SER A 22 -4.38 21.75 12.15
N GLY A 23 -5.48 21.24 12.69
CA GLY A 23 -6.52 20.57 11.92
C GLY A 23 -6.14 19.15 11.49
N ARG A 24 -6.95 18.58 10.59
CA ARG A 24 -6.81 17.23 10.07
C ARG A 24 -6.88 17.23 8.55
N ALA A 25 -6.12 16.36 7.93
CA ALA A 25 -6.23 16.04 6.52
C ALA A 25 -6.46 14.54 6.37
N ASP A 26 -7.37 14.18 5.49
CA ASP A 26 -7.57 12.83 5.03
C ASP A 26 -6.40 12.43 4.11
N LEU A 27 -5.90 11.20 4.21
CA LEU A 27 -4.68 10.74 3.54
C LEU A 27 -4.87 9.33 2.95
N TRP A 28 -4.94 9.27 1.62
CA TRP A 28 -5.07 8.01 0.90
C TRP A 28 -3.74 7.61 0.28
N HIS A 29 -3.29 6.41 0.61
CA HIS A 29 -1.98 5.94 0.20
C HIS A 29 -2.10 4.61 -0.55
N SER A 30 -1.65 4.58 -1.80
CA SER A 30 -1.59 3.35 -2.59
C SER A 30 -0.16 2.98 -2.96
N LYS A 31 0.15 1.68 -2.88
CA LYS A 31 1.30 1.07 -3.54
C LYS A 31 0.82 -0.18 -4.26
N ALA A 32 1.39 -0.49 -5.42
CA ALA A 32 1.03 -1.70 -6.18
C ALA A 32 0.99 -2.96 -5.29
N ALA A 33 2.01 -3.15 -4.44
CA ALA A 33 2.12 -4.29 -3.54
C ALA A 33 1.37 -4.16 -2.19
N ARG A 34 0.59 -3.08 -1.94
CA ARG A 34 -0.15 -2.86 -0.67
C ARG A 34 -1.61 -2.52 -0.94
N GLY A 35 -2.51 -3.47 -0.73
CA GLY A 35 -3.95 -3.26 -0.79
C GLY A 35 -4.55 -3.16 -2.20
N GLY A 36 -3.76 -2.68 -3.19
CA GLY A 36 -4.24 -2.43 -4.54
C GLY A 36 -4.74 -3.64 -5.31
N ALA A 37 -4.34 -4.85 -4.92
CA ALA A 37 -4.66 -6.12 -5.59
C ALA A 37 -5.54 -7.07 -4.76
N VAL A 38 -6.10 -6.61 -3.63
CA VAL A 38 -6.91 -7.43 -2.71
C VAL A 38 -8.07 -8.12 -3.42
N THR A 39 -8.68 -7.46 -4.41
CA THR A 39 -9.85 -7.98 -5.13
C THR A 39 -9.44 -8.72 -6.40
N SER A 40 -8.46 -8.21 -7.14
CA SER A 40 -7.94 -8.87 -8.33
C SER A 40 -6.60 -8.26 -8.77
N ALA A 41 -5.74 -9.10 -9.35
CA ALA A 41 -4.60 -8.68 -10.18
C ALA A 41 -4.58 -9.48 -11.48
N THR A 42 -4.25 -8.84 -12.60
CA THR A 42 -4.14 -9.51 -13.91
C THR A 42 -3.02 -8.92 -14.75
N GLY A 43 -2.26 -9.78 -15.43
CA GLY A 43 -1.24 -9.39 -16.39
C GLY A 43 -1.65 -9.77 -17.82
N THR A 44 -1.46 -8.89 -18.80
CA THR A 44 -1.64 -9.20 -20.23
C THR A 44 -0.41 -8.79 -21.02
N GLY A 45 0.19 -9.76 -21.72
CA GLY A 45 1.38 -9.53 -22.56
C GLY A 45 2.57 -8.98 -21.79
N ILE A 46 2.67 -9.32 -20.50
CA ILE A 46 3.71 -8.79 -19.62
C ILE A 46 5.09 -9.36 -19.97
N THR A 47 6.10 -8.51 -19.88
CA THR A 47 7.51 -8.92 -19.88
C THR A 47 8.10 -8.59 -18.53
N VAL A 48 8.78 -9.56 -17.92
CA VAL A 48 9.38 -9.42 -16.59
C VAL A 48 10.89 -9.53 -16.73
N ASP A 49 11.62 -8.61 -16.11
CA ASP A 49 13.07 -8.70 -15.99
C ASP A 49 13.41 -9.84 -15.00
N PRO A 50 14.16 -10.87 -15.42
CA PRO A 50 14.45 -12.04 -14.58
C PRO A 50 15.37 -11.73 -13.39
N VAL A 51 16.06 -10.59 -13.38
CA VAL A 51 16.97 -10.19 -12.30
C VAL A 51 16.28 -9.28 -11.31
N SER A 52 15.57 -8.27 -11.81
CA SER A 52 14.90 -7.29 -10.94
C SER A 52 13.46 -7.65 -10.58
N HIS A 53 12.88 -8.66 -11.26
CA HIS A 53 11.48 -9.06 -11.14
C HIS A 53 10.48 -7.93 -11.45
N ASN A 54 10.94 -6.89 -12.13
CA ASN A 54 10.11 -5.76 -12.53
C ASN A 54 9.37 -6.10 -13.83
N VAL A 55 8.09 -5.71 -13.90
CA VAL A 55 7.36 -5.67 -15.16
C VAL A 55 7.93 -4.54 -16.01
N THR A 56 8.43 -4.85 -17.21
CA THR A 56 9.12 -3.91 -18.11
C THR A 56 8.33 -3.60 -19.38
N ALA A 57 7.36 -4.44 -19.75
CA ALA A 57 6.41 -4.19 -20.83
C ALA A 57 5.07 -4.89 -20.57
N GLY A 58 4.06 -4.55 -21.35
CA GLY A 58 2.71 -5.11 -21.27
C GLY A 58 1.78 -4.28 -20.38
N THR A 59 0.72 -4.91 -19.89
CA THR A 59 -0.29 -4.28 -19.04
C THR A 59 -0.50 -5.10 -17.78
N PHE A 60 -0.49 -4.43 -16.63
CA PHE A 60 -0.75 -5.00 -15.31
C PHE A 60 -1.88 -4.22 -14.64
N SER A 61 -2.98 -4.89 -14.31
CA SER A 61 -4.19 -4.27 -13.76
C SER A 61 -4.48 -4.81 -12.36
N MET A 62 -4.88 -3.95 -11.45
CA MET A 62 -5.21 -4.28 -10.07
C MET A 62 -6.49 -3.58 -9.62
N ILE A 63 -7.26 -4.28 -8.79
CA ILE A 63 -8.43 -3.74 -8.10
C ILE A 63 -8.32 -4.11 -6.62
N GLY A 64 -8.57 -3.14 -5.75
CA GLY A 64 -8.48 -3.35 -4.31
C GLY A 64 -8.78 -2.08 -3.54
N TYR A 65 -7.97 -1.85 -2.50
CA TYR A 65 -8.16 -0.79 -1.52
C TYR A 65 -6.90 0.05 -1.39
N VAL A 66 -7.07 1.30 -0.98
CA VAL A 66 -5.95 2.15 -0.55
C VAL A 66 -5.69 1.91 0.94
N ASP A 67 -4.47 2.19 1.38
CA ASP A 67 -4.19 2.37 2.80
C ASP A 67 -4.77 3.72 3.21
N ASP A 68 -5.85 3.64 3.98
CA ASP A 68 -6.64 4.77 4.43
C ASP A 68 -6.20 5.19 5.83
N THR A 69 -5.86 6.47 5.93
CA THR A 69 -5.13 7.09 7.04
C THR A 69 -5.50 8.56 7.11
N TYR A 70 -5.11 9.23 8.18
CA TYR A 70 -5.20 10.69 8.28
C TYR A 70 -3.91 11.30 8.81
N CYS A 71 -3.71 12.57 8.46
CA CYS A 71 -2.66 13.41 8.99
C CYS A 71 -3.27 14.43 9.97
N ASP A 72 -2.67 14.57 11.14
CA ASP A 72 -3.09 15.49 12.20
C ASP A 72 -1.87 16.22 12.77
N VAL A 73 -2.09 16.98 13.84
CA VAL A 73 -1.01 17.59 14.62
C VAL A 73 -0.06 16.52 15.14
N TRP A 74 1.23 16.81 15.05
CA TRP A 74 2.28 15.92 15.54
C TRP A 74 2.05 15.54 17.01
N SER A 75 2.21 14.26 17.32
CA SER A 75 2.26 13.78 18.70
C SER A 75 3.39 12.80 18.90
N GLY A 76 4.26 13.07 19.88
CA GLY A 76 5.32 12.14 20.27
C GLY A 76 4.81 10.80 20.80
N THR A 77 3.52 10.70 21.14
CA THR A 77 2.89 9.41 21.51
C THR A 77 2.72 8.48 20.30
N ASN A 78 2.76 9.00 19.08
CA ASN A 78 2.64 8.26 17.84
C ASN A 78 4.01 7.83 17.26
N GLY A 79 5.09 8.05 18.01
CA GLY A 79 6.42 7.56 17.67
C GLY A 79 6.96 8.15 16.36
N GLU A 80 7.55 7.29 15.52
CA GLU A 80 8.12 7.65 14.22
C GLU A 80 7.09 8.06 13.18
N ASP A 81 5.81 7.76 13.40
CA ASP A 81 4.76 8.17 12.47
C ASP A 81 4.26 9.60 12.74
N GLY A 82 4.62 10.18 13.89
CA GLY A 82 4.41 11.60 14.19
C GLY A 82 2.96 12.05 14.05
N GLY A 83 2.63 12.72 12.96
CA GLY A 83 1.27 13.19 12.66
C GLY A 83 0.44 12.25 11.78
N ARG A 84 0.95 11.08 11.35
CA ARG A 84 0.22 10.12 10.53
C ARG A 84 -0.45 9.07 11.38
N TYR A 85 -1.76 8.93 11.23
CA TYR A 85 -2.56 8.01 12.02
C TYR A 85 -3.32 7.06 11.11
N GLY A 86 -3.50 5.84 11.60
CA GLY A 86 -4.36 4.87 10.95
C GLY A 86 -5.83 5.15 11.21
N ASP A 87 -6.65 5.01 10.18
CA ASP A 87 -8.10 5.00 10.31
C ASP A 87 -8.59 3.78 11.11
N ALA A 88 -9.80 3.89 11.66
CA ALA A 88 -10.41 2.83 12.44
C ALA A 88 -10.63 1.55 11.61
N GLY A 89 -10.32 0.41 12.22
CA GLY A 89 -10.52 -0.92 11.63
C GLY A 89 -9.20 -1.60 11.24
N THR A 90 -9.25 -2.48 10.24
CA THR A 90 -8.08 -3.29 9.83
C THR A 90 -7.56 -2.88 8.45
N ALA A 91 -6.24 -2.81 8.32
CA ALA A 91 -5.57 -2.46 7.06
C ALA A 91 -5.72 -3.56 5.99
N ALA A 92 -5.61 -3.16 4.73
CA ALA A 92 -5.73 -4.05 3.57
C ALA A 92 -4.50 -4.97 3.35
N ALA A 93 -3.43 -4.78 4.12
CA ALA A 93 -2.23 -5.59 4.00
C ALA A 93 -1.48 -5.77 5.33
N SER A 94 -0.88 -6.95 5.52
CA SER A 94 0.02 -7.25 6.63
C SER A 94 1.36 -7.79 6.11
N HIS A 95 2.38 -7.86 6.97
CA HIS A 95 3.70 -8.36 6.56
C HIS A 95 3.72 -9.88 6.38
N ASN A 96 4.23 -10.33 5.23
CA ASN A 96 4.53 -11.73 4.94
C ASN A 96 5.96 -12.12 5.40
N ARG A 97 6.31 -11.84 6.64
CA ARG A 97 7.61 -12.23 7.23
C ARG A 97 7.44 -12.63 8.68
N ILE A 98 8.15 -13.66 9.12
CA ILE A 98 8.14 -14.06 10.53
C ILE A 98 8.88 -13.03 11.40
N ALA A 99 8.79 -13.18 12.73
CA ALA A 99 9.29 -12.19 13.68
C ALA A 99 10.79 -11.87 13.53
N ASP A 100 11.62 -12.87 13.22
CA ASP A 100 13.06 -12.71 13.00
C ASP A 100 13.42 -12.23 11.58
N LYS A 101 12.43 -12.09 10.70
CA LYS A 101 12.56 -11.65 9.30
C LYS A 101 13.43 -12.56 8.41
N SER A 102 13.70 -13.80 8.83
CA SER A 102 14.58 -14.73 8.09
C SER A 102 13.91 -15.39 6.88
N ARG A 103 12.57 -15.41 6.83
CA ARG A 103 11.78 -16.10 5.81
C ARG A 103 10.33 -15.59 5.76
N PRO A 104 9.60 -15.82 4.66
CA PRO A 104 8.21 -15.45 4.57
C PRO A 104 7.33 -16.32 5.47
N LYS A 105 6.16 -15.78 5.87
CA LYS A 105 5.15 -16.57 6.60
C LYS A 105 4.52 -17.61 5.67
N TRP A 106 4.15 -17.18 4.47
CA TRP A 106 3.39 -17.94 3.50
C TRP A 106 4.01 -17.86 2.10
N MET A 107 3.83 -18.94 1.34
CA MET A 107 4.18 -19.05 -0.07
C MET A 107 3.08 -19.82 -0.79
N GLU A 108 2.64 -19.33 -1.94
CA GLU A 108 1.65 -20.02 -2.74
C GLU A 108 2.25 -21.30 -3.35
N THR A 109 1.47 -22.37 -3.37
CA THR A 109 1.96 -23.67 -3.83
C THR A 109 1.84 -23.87 -5.34
N ASN A 110 0.99 -23.10 -6.02
CA ASN A 110 0.72 -23.30 -7.44
C ASN A 110 0.35 -22.02 -8.21
N PRO A 111 1.21 -20.98 -8.18
CA PRO A 111 0.96 -19.77 -8.95
C PRO A 111 0.87 -20.11 -10.44
N THR A 112 -0.14 -19.54 -11.10
CA THR A 112 -0.46 -19.81 -12.51
C THR A 112 0.11 -18.77 -13.46
N ASP A 113 0.31 -17.54 -12.98
CA ASP A 113 0.97 -16.47 -13.69
C ASP A 113 1.73 -15.50 -12.76
N PHE A 114 2.40 -14.50 -13.31
CA PHE A 114 3.15 -13.52 -12.51
C PHE A 114 2.26 -12.70 -11.57
N ALA A 115 1.02 -12.38 -11.95
CA ALA A 115 0.12 -11.64 -11.07
C ALA A 115 -0.25 -12.50 -9.86
N ASP A 116 -0.63 -13.76 -10.11
CA ASP A 116 -0.91 -14.78 -9.10
C ASP A 116 0.28 -14.93 -8.13
N ALA A 117 1.49 -15.15 -8.66
CA ALA A 117 2.69 -15.31 -7.85
C ALA A 117 3.05 -14.10 -6.97
N MET A 118 2.76 -12.88 -7.45
CA MET A 118 3.21 -11.64 -6.81
C MET A 118 2.22 -11.08 -5.78
N PHE A 119 1.08 -11.74 -5.57
CA PHE A 119 0.07 -11.35 -4.60
C PHE A 119 -0.44 -12.57 -3.83
N ILE A 120 -0.26 -12.56 -2.51
CA ILE A 120 -0.88 -13.54 -1.62
C ILE A 120 -2.05 -12.88 -0.90
N THR A 121 -3.23 -13.49 -0.97
CA THR A 121 -4.43 -13.06 -0.24
C THR A 121 -4.68 -13.91 1.01
N GLN A 122 -5.37 -13.34 1.99
CA GLN A 122 -5.85 -14.09 3.16
C GLN A 122 -6.79 -15.23 2.73
N SER A 123 -7.53 -15.05 1.62
CA SER A 123 -8.41 -16.07 1.07
C SER A 123 -7.65 -17.29 0.55
N GLU A 124 -6.51 -17.10 -0.13
CA GLU A 124 -5.64 -18.21 -0.57
C GLU A 124 -5.05 -18.97 0.62
N ILE A 125 -4.65 -18.25 1.67
CA ILE A 125 -4.13 -18.87 2.90
C ILE A 125 -5.22 -19.71 3.56
N ASP A 126 -6.41 -19.14 3.76
CA ASP A 126 -7.54 -19.81 4.40
C ASP A 126 -8.09 -20.97 3.54
N GLY A 127 -7.95 -20.85 2.20
CA GLY A 127 -8.28 -21.87 1.21
C GLY A 127 -7.27 -23.02 1.11
N GLY A 128 -6.11 -22.91 1.77
CA GLY A 128 -5.06 -23.94 1.75
C GLY A 128 -4.23 -23.96 0.46
N GLU A 129 -4.20 -22.85 -0.28
CA GLU A 129 -3.41 -22.70 -1.51
C GLU A 129 -1.94 -22.33 -1.18
N CYS A 130 -1.69 -21.90 0.06
CA CYS A 130 -0.37 -21.56 0.58
C CYS A 130 0.21 -22.58 1.56
N VAL A 131 1.53 -22.63 1.65
CA VAL A 131 2.31 -23.34 2.69
C VAL A 131 3.01 -22.37 3.64
N GLY A 132 3.50 -22.87 4.77
CA GLY A 132 4.13 -22.09 5.83
C GLY A 132 3.20 -21.83 7.02
N ASN A 133 3.58 -20.88 7.88
CA ASN A 133 2.73 -20.37 8.95
C ASN A 133 3.29 -19.06 9.56
N ALA A 134 2.49 -18.42 10.40
CA ALA A 134 2.83 -17.14 11.03
C ALA A 134 4.04 -17.19 11.99
N THR A 135 4.41 -18.36 12.52
CA THR A 135 5.44 -18.51 13.56
C THR A 135 6.77 -18.96 12.98
N THR A 136 6.79 -20.08 12.25
CA THR A 136 8.01 -20.68 11.68
C THR A 136 8.21 -20.37 10.21
N GLY A 137 7.19 -19.84 9.53
CA GLY A 137 7.27 -19.51 8.11
C GLY A 137 7.38 -20.72 7.21
N VAL A 138 7.71 -20.46 5.95
CA VAL A 138 7.96 -21.47 4.92
C VAL A 138 9.27 -22.20 5.23
N SER A 139 9.22 -23.54 5.30
CA SER A 139 10.41 -24.35 5.54
C SER A 139 11.33 -24.39 4.31
N ASP A 140 12.60 -24.73 4.52
CA ASP A 140 13.57 -24.83 3.41
C ASP A 140 13.18 -25.93 2.41
N ALA A 141 12.53 -27.00 2.89
CA ALA A 141 12.03 -28.08 2.05
C ALA A 141 10.83 -27.65 1.19
N GLU A 142 9.88 -26.89 1.75
CA GLU A 142 8.76 -26.31 1.01
C GLU A 142 9.27 -25.28 -0.01
N ALA A 143 10.19 -24.40 0.41
CA ALA A 143 10.80 -23.43 -0.50
C ALA A 143 11.49 -24.14 -1.68
N ALA A 144 12.29 -25.18 -1.43
CA ALA A 144 12.93 -25.95 -2.50
C ALA A 144 11.91 -26.63 -3.44
N LEU A 145 10.74 -27.01 -2.92
CA LEU A 145 9.69 -27.65 -3.70
C LEU A 145 8.92 -26.66 -4.59
N TYR A 146 8.58 -25.47 -4.08
CA TYR A 146 7.68 -24.53 -4.77
C TYR A 146 8.40 -23.39 -5.47
N TRP A 147 9.63 -23.03 -5.07
CA TRP A 147 10.39 -21.93 -5.69
C TRP A 147 10.60 -22.10 -7.20
N PRO A 148 10.85 -23.31 -7.76
CA PRO A 148 10.95 -23.48 -9.21
C PRO A 148 9.72 -22.96 -9.97
N LYS A 149 8.53 -22.95 -9.38
CA LYS A 149 7.32 -22.39 -10.01
C LYS A 149 7.41 -20.87 -10.15
N TYR A 150 7.86 -20.18 -9.10
CA TYR A 150 8.11 -18.74 -9.13
C TYR A 150 9.21 -18.38 -10.14
N ASP A 151 10.28 -19.17 -10.18
CA ASP A 151 11.40 -18.97 -11.13
C ASP A 151 10.91 -19.02 -12.59
N THR A 152 10.04 -19.97 -12.94
CA THR A 152 9.46 -20.04 -14.31
C THR A 152 8.64 -18.81 -14.70
N LEU A 153 8.11 -18.10 -13.71
CA LEU A 153 7.31 -16.89 -13.87
C LEU A 153 8.15 -15.60 -13.77
N ASN A 154 9.46 -15.72 -13.49
CA ASN A 154 10.33 -14.62 -13.09
C ASN A 154 9.74 -13.82 -11.91
N ALA A 155 9.04 -14.48 -10.99
CA ALA A 155 8.38 -13.87 -9.84
C ALA A 155 9.17 -14.12 -8.54
N VAL A 156 8.77 -13.43 -7.47
CA VAL A 156 9.28 -13.61 -6.11
C VAL A 156 8.13 -13.65 -5.11
N ILE A 157 8.38 -14.23 -3.93
CA ILE A 157 7.38 -14.23 -2.86
C ILE A 157 7.13 -12.80 -2.39
N CYS A 158 5.86 -12.40 -2.36
CA CYS A 158 5.45 -11.06 -1.97
C CYS A 158 5.72 -10.77 -0.48
N GLU A 159 6.08 -9.52 -0.17
CA GLU A 159 6.31 -9.03 1.20
C GLU A 159 5.00 -8.77 1.98
N ARG A 160 3.86 -8.80 1.30
CA ARG A 160 2.56 -8.41 1.86
C ARG A 160 1.52 -9.49 1.64
N ILE A 161 0.75 -9.77 2.69
CA ILE A 161 -0.47 -10.57 2.65
C ILE A 161 -1.64 -9.60 2.55
N HIS A 162 -2.47 -9.76 1.53
CA HIS A 162 -3.59 -8.88 1.21
C HIS A 162 -4.87 -9.41 1.86
N ALA A 163 -5.66 -8.52 2.46
CA ALA A 163 -6.94 -8.87 3.07
C ALA A 163 -7.95 -7.75 2.83
N VAL A 164 -9.24 -8.08 2.85
CA VAL A 164 -10.29 -7.06 2.80
C VAL A 164 -10.21 -6.23 4.09
N PRO A 165 -9.98 -4.91 4.00
CA PRO A 165 -9.99 -4.03 5.16
C PRO A 165 -11.38 -3.95 5.79
N THR A 166 -11.44 -3.53 7.05
CA THR A 166 -12.69 -3.34 7.80
C THR A 166 -12.73 -1.95 8.42
N GLY A 167 -13.91 -1.47 8.81
CA GLY A 167 -14.08 -0.15 9.42
C GLY A 167 -13.95 1.00 8.41
N SER A 168 -13.52 2.18 8.90
CA SER A 168 -13.23 3.37 8.08
C SER A 168 -12.26 3.02 6.96
N ARG A 169 -11.20 2.24 7.31
CA ARG A 169 -10.17 1.78 6.37
C ARG A 169 -10.65 1.02 5.13
N GLY A 170 -11.90 0.55 5.12
CA GLY A 170 -12.47 -0.22 4.02
C GLY A 170 -13.36 0.55 3.05
N ASP A 171 -13.53 1.86 3.22
CA ASP A 171 -14.48 2.63 2.43
C ASP A 171 -13.89 3.30 1.16
N ILE A 172 -12.57 3.19 0.99
CA ILE A 172 -11.85 3.70 -0.18
C ILE A 172 -11.32 2.56 -1.04
N SER A 173 -11.79 2.53 -2.29
CA SER A 173 -11.40 1.54 -3.30
C SER A 173 -10.51 2.15 -4.38
N ILE A 174 -9.68 1.34 -5.01
CA ILE A 174 -8.81 1.73 -6.10
C ILE A 174 -8.87 0.73 -7.26
N GLY A 175 -8.88 1.26 -8.48
CA GLY A 175 -8.48 0.55 -9.69
C GLY A 175 -7.19 1.16 -10.22
N ALA A 176 -6.19 0.34 -10.53
CA ALA A 176 -4.91 0.80 -11.07
C ALA A 176 -4.45 -0.05 -12.24
N VAL A 177 -3.94 0.59 -13.28
CA VAL A 177 -3.37 -0.05 -14.45
C VAL A 177 -1.99 0.53 -14.71
N TRP A 178 -0.97 -0.33 -14.71
CA TRP A 178 0.32 -0.04 -15.31
C TRP A 178 0.32 -0.54 -16.75
N SER A 179 0.71 0.30 -17.70
CA SER A 179 0.90 -0.13 -19.08
C SER A 179 2.12 0.55 -19.68
N ASN A 180 3.11 -0.26 -20.07
CA ASN A 180 4.34 0.18 -20.74
C ASN A 180 4.97 1.43 -20.10
N GLY A 181 5.22 1.37 -18.79
CA GLY A 181 5.88 2.44 -18.04
C GLY A 181 4.96 3.56 -17.53
N THR A 182 3.65 3.49 -17.79
CA THR A 182 2.69 4.51 -17.33
C THR A 182 1.68 3.93 -16.35
N TRP A 183 1.54 4.55 -15.19
CA TRP A 183 0.45 4.27 -14.23
C TRP A 183 -0.78 5.12 -14.54
N LYS A 184 -1.96 4.50 -14.44
CA LYS A 184 -3.26 5.17 -14.32
C LYS A 184 -3.95 4.59 -13.11
N ALA A 185 -4.41 5.45 -12.20
CA ALA A 185 -5.14 5.04 -11.00
C ALA A 185 -6.44 5.84 -10.89
N GLU A 186 -7.48 5.16 -10.46
CA GLU A 186 -8.77 5.75 -10.11
C GLU A 186 -9.09 5.34 -8.67
N ILE A 187 -9.31 6.33 -7.81
CA ILE A 187 -9.68 6.14 -6.41
C ILE A 187 -11.14 6.54 -6.26
N LYS A 188 -11.91 5.71 -5.56
CA LYS A 188 -13.33 5.93 -5.33
C LYS A 188 -13.61 5.82 -3.83
N ARG A 189 -14.28 6.85 -3.30
CA ARG A 189 -14.86 6.91 -1.96
C ARG A 189 -16.23 7.59 -1.98
N GLN A 190 -16.97 7.49 -0.90
CA GLN A 190 -18.17 8.31 -0.69
C GLN A 190 -17.77 9.76 -0.35
N LEU A 191 -18.63 10.73 -0.69
CA LEU A 191 -18.41 12.12 -0.30
C LEU A 191 -18.54 12.33 1.21
N ASN A 192 -19.48 11.63 1.85
CA ASN A 192 -19.71 11.66 3.28
C ASN A 192 -19.71 10.21 3.78
N THR A 193 -18.64 9.82 4.45
CA THR A 193 -18.44 8.47 4.99
C THR A 193 -19.02 8.33 6.39
N THR A 194 -19.33 9.45 7.04
CA THR A 194 -19.77 9.58 8.45
C THR A 194 -18.72 9.18 9.49
N ASN A 195 -17.51 8.83 9.04
CA ASN A 195 -16.39 8.52 9.91
C ASN A 195 -15.74 9.82 10.40
N ALA A 196 -15.19 9.81 11.62
CA ALA A 196 -14.64 11.02 12.27
C ALA A 196 -13.14 11.22 11.98
N ASP A 197 -12.46 10.16 11.55
CA ASP A 197 -11.11 10.10 10.99
C ASP A 197 -11.04 10.66 9.57
N ASP A 198 -12.14 10.59 8.82
CA ASP A 198 -12.27 11.14 7.47
C ASP A 198 -12.54 12.65 7.39
N ILE A 199 -12.15 13.23 6.24
CA ILE A 199 -12.76 14.47 5.76
C ILE A 199 -14.06 14.13 5.04
N ASN A 200 -15.18 14.63 5.60
CA ASN A 200 -16.52 14.49 5.03
C ASN A 200 -16.84 15.71 4.13
N PHE A 201 -16.93 15.50 2.82
CA PHE A 201 -17.28 16.49 1.80
C PHE A 201 -18.78 16.80 1.80
N THR A 202 -19.30 17.34 2.90
CA THR A 202 -20.73 17.65 3.05
C THR A 202 -21.13 19.01 2.51
N ASP A 203 -20.18 19.95 2.40
CA ASP A 203 -20.41 21.25 1.79
C ASP A 203 -19.73 21.31 0.41
N LEU A 204 -20.52 21.17 -0.65
CA LEU A 204 -20.01 21.18 -2.03
C LEU A 204 -19.79 22.60 -2.59
N ALA A 205 -20.16 23.64 -1.83
CA ALA A 205 -19.99 25.03 -2.24
C ALA A 205 -18.62 25.61 -1.86
N ILE A 206 -17.86 24.92 -1.00
CA ILE A 206 -16.52 25.33 -0.58
C ILE A 206 -15.42 24.59 -1.35
N GLU A 207 -14.19 25.08 -1.17
CA GLU A 207 -12.97 24.50 -1.71
C GLU A 207 -12.26 23.70 -0.61
N TYR A 208 -11.84 22.48 -0.94
CA TYR A 208 -11.07 21.62 -0.04
C TYR A 208 -9.60 21.61 -0.47
N LEU A 209 -8.67 21.77 0.46
CA LEU A 209 -7.25 21.62 0.15
C LEU A 209 -6.96 20.18 -0.27
N PHE A 210 -6.20 20.01 -1.34
CA PHE A 210 -5.88 18.70 -1.90
C PHE A 210 -4.45 18.69 -2.43
N ASN A 211 -3.73 17.62 -2.14
CA ASN A 211 -2.36 17.41 -2.59
C ASN A 211 -2.21 15.97 -3.10
N VAL A 212 -1.31 15.79 -4.06
CA VAL A 212 -0.92 14.46 -4.56
C VAL A 212 0.57 14.31 -4.36
N ALA A 213 1.00 13.14 -3.88
CA ALA A 213 2.40 12.79 -3.82
C ALA A 213 2.66 11.49 -4.58
N GLU A 214 3.68 11.51 -5.44
CA GLU A 214 4.17 10.36 -6.19
C GLU A 214 5.46 9.85 -5.55
N PHE A 215 5.54 8.54 -5.35
CA PHE A 215 6.65 7.89 -4.67
C PHE A 215 7.28 6.86 -5.60
N ASP A 216 8.57 7.05 -5.96
CA ASP A 216 9.36 5.98 -6.56
C ASP A 216 9.95 5.10 -5.47
N ASN A 217 9.29 3.96 -5.26
CA ASN A 217 9.68 2.99 -4.25
C ASN A 217 10.76 1.99 -4.72
N SER A 218 11.33 2.15 -5.93
CA SER A 218 12.33 1.22 -6.49
C SER A 218 13.71 1.28 -5.80
N ARG A 219 14.01 2.34 -5.04
CA ARG A 219 15.31 2.55 -4.36
C ARG A 219 15.16 3.24 -3.00
N HIS A 220 14.61 2.54 -2.01
CA HIS A 220 14.48 3.05 -0.63
C HIS A 220 13.70 4.38 -0.47
N GLY A 221 12.88 4.79 -1.46
CA GLY A 221 12.05 5.99 -1.35
C GLY A 221 12.81 7.32 -1.45
N TYR A 222 13.97 7.36 -2.13
CA TYR A 222 14.71 8.62 -2.26
C TYR A 222 14.03 9.67 -3.14
N GLU A 223 13.09 9.28 -4.00
CA GLU A 223 12.35 10.21 -4.86
C GLU A 223 10.87 10.24 -4.50
N HIS A 224 10.52 11.23 -3.67
CA HIS A 224 9.13 11.63 -3.42
C HIS A 224 8.89 12.95 -4.14
N ARG A 225 7.81 13.03 -4.92
CA ARG A 225 7.40 14.26 -5.61
C ARG A 225 6.02 14.65 -5.13
N CYS A 226 5.93 15.77 -4.44
CA CYS A 226 4.65 16.34 -4.03
C CYS A 226 4.18 17.36 -5.06
N SER A 227 2.88 17.37 -5.34
CA SER A 227 2.24 18.44 -6.08
C SER A 227 2.33 19.73 -5.28
N GLU A 228 2.21 20.87 -5.95
CA GLU A 228 1.74 22.08 -5.27
C GLU A 228 0.36 21.82 -4.64
N SER A 229 0.01 22.59 -3.61
CA SER A 229 -1.33 22.53 -3.03
C SER A 229 -2.37 22.96 -4.04
N LYS A 230 -3.38 22.12 -4.20
CA LYS A 230 -4.54 22.34 -5.06
C LYS A 230 -5.78 22.55 -4.20
N TYR A 231 -6.82 23.07 -4.83
CA TYR A 231 -8.15 23.11 -4.26
C TYR A 231 -9.06 22.18 -5.06
N LEU A 232 -9.67 21.22 -4.39
CA LEU A 232 -10.76 20.41 -4.91
C LEU A 232 -12.06 21.20 -4.76
N LYS A 233 -12.73 21.42 -5.90
CA LYS A 233 -14.02 22.09 -5.97
C LYS A 233 -15.02 21.21 -6.70
N PHE A 234 -16.13 20.93 -6.03
CA PHE A 234 -17.24 20.23 -6.66
C PHE A 234 -18.04 21.24 -7.49
N ILE A 235 -18.38 20.86 -8.73
CA ILE A 235 -19.23 21.66 -9.61
C ILE A 235 -20.61 20.98 -9.58
N PRO A 236 -21.63 21.63 -8.97
CA PRO A 236 -23.00 21.11 -8.93
C PRO A 236 -23.66 20.99 -10.30
#